data_AF-A0A534DGV6-F1
#
_entry.id   AF-A0A534DGV6-F1
#
_cell.length_a   1.000
_cell.length_b   1.000
_cell.length_c   1.000
_cell.angle_alpha   90.00
_cell.angle_beta   90.00
_cell.angle_gamma   90.00
#
_symmetry.space_group_name_H-M   'P 1'
#
loop_
_entity.id
_entity.type
_entity.pdbx_description
1 polymer ?
#
loop_
_entity_poly.entity_id
_entity_poly.type
_entity_poly.pdbx_seq_one_letter_code
_entity_poly.pdbx_strand_id
1 'polypeptide(L)'
;AQIGAAGYFVFTLTPGAADHLTEARMFCPALGIAEDPVSGNAHGLLGAYLAQLQLLDRSGDRVRFSGIQGASLHRPGRVEVELEFKGEALGSVWISGQAVSIFETEMEF
;
A
#
# COMPACT_ATOMS: atom_id res chain seq x y z
N ALA A 1 -14.66 -12.18 19.25
CA ALA A 1 -15.15 -10.79 19.04
C ALA A 1 -14.98 -10.45 17.56
N GLN A 2 -16.01 -9.94 16.89
CA GLN A 2 -15.93 -9.50 15.50
C GLN A 2 -15.55 -8.01 15.51
N ILE A 3 -14.36 -7.69 15.00
CA ILE A 3 -13.77 -6.33 15.03
C ILE A 3 -14.25 -5.43 13.87
N GLY A 4 -15.23 -5.88 13.07
CA GLY A 4 -15.81 -5.11 11.97
C GLY A 4 -14.90 -4.87 10.75
N ALA A 5 -13.68 -5.41 10.75
CA ALA A 5 -12.75 -5.31 9.62
C ALA A 5 -12.94 -6.46 8.62
N ALA A 6 -12.97 -6.13 7.33
CA ALA A 6 -13.15 -7.08 6.23
C ALA A 6 -11.84 -7.71 5.73
N GLY A 7 -10.69 -7.14 6.09
CA GLY A 7 -9.37 -7.64 5.73
C GLY A 7 -8.28 -7.19 6.68
N TYR A 8 -7.16 -7.90 6.64
CA TYR A 8 -6.02 -7.77 7.54
C TYR A 8 -4.78 -7.45 6.73
N PHE A 9 -4.26 -6.24 6.90
CA PHE A 9 -3.03 -5.78 6.27
C PHE A 9 -1.88 -5.92 7.26
N VAL A 10 -1.05 -6.94 7.05
CA VAL A 10 0.16 -7.16 7.85
C VAL A 10 1.35 -6.63 7.09
N PHE A 11 2.25 -5.95 7.79
CA PHE A 11 3.42 -5.34 7.17
C PHE A 11 4.62 -5.36 8.11
N THR A 12 5.81 -5.24 7.52
CA THR A 12 7.06 -4.96 8.23
C THR A 12 7.72 -3.72 7.64
N LEU A 13 8.49 -3.01 8.45
CA LEU A 13 9.48 -2.06 7.91
C LEU A 13 10.68 -2.86 7.40
N THR A 14 11.38 -2.30 6.42
CA THR A 14 12.59 -2.89 5.83
C THR A 14 13.81 -1.98 6.00
N PRO A 15 14.35 -1.86 7.22
CA PRO A 15 15.55 -1.04 7.46
C PRO A 15 16.71 -1.52 6.60
N GLY A 16 17.32 -0.61 5.84
CA GLY A 16 18.46 -0.92 4.98
C GLY A 16 18.11 -1.43 3.58
N ALA A 17 16.83 -1.66 3.27
CA ALA A 17 16.41 -1.83 1.88
C ALA A 17 16.60 -0.51 1.13
N ALA A 18 17.24 -0.57 -0.04
CA ALA A 18 17.57 0.62 -0.81
C ALA A 18 16.36 1.21 -1.56
N ASP A 19 15.35 0.38 -1.83
CA ASP A 19 14.31 0.70 -2.80
C ASP A 19 12.90 0.72 -2.22
N HIS A 20 12.65 0.17 -1.02
CA HIS A 20 11.32 0.20 -0.39
C HIS A 20 11.37 0.25 1.13
N LEU A 21 10.34 0.85 1.73
CA LEU A 21 10.23 1.04 3.18
C LEU A 21 9.43 -0.09 3.86
N THR A 22 8.47 -0.68 3.13
CA THR A 22 7.54 -1.66 3.71
C THR A 22 7.36 -2.87 2.81
N GLU A 23 7.31 -4.05 3.43
CA GLU A 23 6.80 -5.29 2.82
C GLU A 23 5.48 -5.67 3.48
N ALA A 24 4.49 -6.08 2.69
CA ALA A 24 3.15 -6.34 3.22
C ALA A 24 2.44 -7.54 2.57
N ARG A 25 1.36 -7.98 3.23
CA ARG A 25 0.38 -8.95 2.75
C ARG A 25 -1.03 -8.53 3.16
N MET A 26 -2.03 -8.78 2.31
CA MET A 26 -3.42 -8.40 2.55
C MET A 26 -4.36 -9.61 2.51
N PHE A 27 -4.81 -10.06 3.67
CA PHE A 27 -5.71 -11.22 3.80
C PHE A 27 -7.16 -10.77 3.92
N CYS A 28 -8.04 -11.22 3.03
CA CYS A 28 -9.46 -10.78 3.00
C CYS A 28 -10.46 -11.96 2.92
N PRO A 29 -10.30 -13.06 3.69
CA PRO A 29 -11.11 -14.26 3.49
C PRO A 29 -12.62 -14.03 3.69
N ALA A 30 -12.99 -13.06 4.53
CA ALA A 30 -14.38 -12.67 4.74
C ALA A 30 -15.05 -12.09 3.47
N LEU A 31 -14.25 -11.62 2.50
CA LEU A 31 -14.70 -11.11 1.20
C LEU A 31 -14.59 -12.17 0.08
N GLY A 32 -14.27 -13.43 0.42
CA GLY A 32 -14.03 -14.48 -0.57
C GLY A 32 -12.67 -14.39 -1.28
N ILE A 33 -11.79 -13.49 -0.85
CA ILE A 33 -10.45 -13.30 -1.40
C ILE A 33 -9.44 -13.81 -0.37
N ALA A 34 -8.76 -14.94 -0.63
CA ALA A 34 -7.79 -15.48 0.32
C ALA A 34 -6.67 -14.46 0.64
N GLU A 35 -6.07 -13.89 -0.39
CA GLU A 35 -5.06 -12.84 -0.30
C GLU A 35 -5.10 -11.97 -1.56
N ASP A 36 -5.11 -10.65 -1.38
CA ASP A 36 -5.04 -9.69 -2.48
C ASP A 36 -3.55 -9.44 -2.86
N PRO A 37 -3.15 -9.50 -4.14
CA PRO A 37 -1.75 -9.34 -4.54
C PRO A 37 -1.16 -7.97 -4.23
N VAL A 38 -1.89 -6.88 -4.50
CA VAL A 38 -1.41 -5.50 -4.31
C VAL A 38 -2.59 -4.59 -3.99
N SER A 39 -2.66 -4.12 -2.75
CA SER A 39 -3.85 -3.46 -2.20
C SER A 39 -3.62 -1.96 -2.02
N GLY A 40 -3.92 -1.17 -3.04
CA GLY A 40 -3.65 0.28 -3.03
C GLY A 40 -4.25 1.03 -1.82
N ASN A 41 -5.49 0.71 -1.45
CA ASN A 41 -6.13 1.31 -0.27
C ASN A 41 -5.37 1.03 1.04
N ALA A 42 -4.87 -0.19 1.21
CA ALA A 42 -4.16 -0.62 2.40
C ALA A 42 -2.78 0.06 2.50
N HIS A 43 -2.05 0.19 1.39
CA HIS A 43 -0.80 0.94 1.33
C HIS A 43 -1.02 2.43 1.64
N GLY A 44 -2.07 3.05 1.11
CA GLY A 44 -2.42 4.44 1.42
C GLY A 44 -2.73 4.65 2.91
N LEU A 45 -3.56 3.79 3.50
CA LEU A 45 -3.87 3.83 4.93
C LEU A 45 -2.65 3.52 5.81
N LEU A 46 -1.77 2.61 5.37
CA LEU A 46 -0.50 2.35 6.03
C LEU A 46 0.37 3.61 6.05
N GLY A 47 0.43 4.37 4.96
CA GLY A 47 1.12 5.66 4.96
C GLY A 47 0.61 6.59 6.06
N ALA A 48 -0.71 6.76 6.16
CA ALA A 48 -1.31 7.59 7.21
C ALA A 48 -0.98 7.08 8.62
N TYR A 49 -1.00 5.76 8.80
CA TYR A 49 -0.66 5.11 10.07
C TYR A 49 0.82 5.32 10.46
N LEU A 50 1.75 5.14 9.52
CA LEU A 50 3.18 5.37 9.75
C LEU A 50 3.49 6.84 10.06
N ALA A 51 2.80 7.77 9.39
CA ALA A 51 2.91 9.19 9.70
C ALA A 51 2.45 9.51 11.13
N GLN A 52 1.32 8.93 11.57
CA GLN A 52 0.82 9.10 12.93
C GLN A 52 1.79 8.57 13.98
N LEU A 53 2.50 7.48 13.68
CA LEU A 53 3.53 6.90 14.55
C LEU A 53 4.90 7.59 14.45
N GLN A 54 5.03 8.64 13.63
CA GLN A 54 6.30 9.35 13.37
C GLN A 54 7.41 8.42 12.86
N LEU A 55 7.03 7.40 12.07
CA LEU A 55 7.95 6.43 11.48
C LEU A 55 8.39 6.79 10.05
N LEU A 56 7.93 7.93 9.53
CA LEU A 56 8.35 8.46 8.24
C LEU A 56 9.31 9.63 8.46
N ASP A 57 10.45 9.61 7.76
CA ASP A 57 11.37 10.74 7.76
C ASP A 57 10.78 11.88 6.90
N ARG A 58 10.14 12.82 7.57
CA ARG A 58 9.43 13.94 6.95
C ARG A 58 10.33 15.17 6.92
N SER A 59 10.66 15.65 5.71
CA SER A 59 11.28 16.96 5.49
C SER A 59 10.31 17.90 4.76
N GLY A 60 9.70 18.83 5.51
CA GLY A 60 8.72 19.77 4.97
C GLY A 60 7.30 19.23 4.94
N ASP A 61 6.49 19.62 3.96
CA ASP A 61 5.05 19.32 3.92
C ASP A 61 4.68 18.06 3.12
N ARG A 62 5.68 17.35 2.59
CA ARG A 62 5.47 16.10 1.85
C ARG A 62 6.43 15.03 2.30
N VAL A 63 5.96 13.78 2.24
CA VAL A 63 6.81 12.60 2.39
C VAL A 63 6.35 11.53 1.43
N ARG A 64 7.31 10.78 0.89
CA ARG A 64 7.05 9.69 -0.02
C ARG A 64 7.83 8.46 0.42
N PHE A 65 7.21 7.30 0.29
CA PHE A 65 7.87 6.02 0.41
C PHE A 65 7.27 5.04 -0.59
N SER A 66 7.93 3.91 -0.79
CA SER A 66 7.40 2.80 -1.57
C SER A 66 7.17 1.58 -0.68
N GLY A 67 6.09 0.87 -0.96
CA GLY A 67 5.77 -0.42 -0.35
C GLY A 67 5.64 -1.51 -1.40
N ILE A 68 5.99 -2.74 -1.01
CA ILE A 68 5.82 -3.92 -1.87
C ILE A 68 4.86 -4.94 -1.24
N GLN A 69 4.18 -5.69 -2.10
CA GLN A 69 3.21 -6.73 -1.73
C GLN A 69 3.18 -7.83 -2.80
N GLY A 70 2.67 -9.01 -2.44
CA GLY A 70 2.37 -10.06 -3.41
C GLY A 70 3.55 -10.96 -3.80
N ALA A 71 4.71 -10.76 -3.17
CA ALA A 71 5.89 -11.62 -3.38
C ALA A 71 5.59 -13.10 -3.07
N SER A 72 4.91 -13.38 -1.95
CA SER A 72 4.49 -14.75 -1.57
C SER A 72 3.48 -15.38 -2.52
N LEU A 73 2.80 -14.58 -3.35
CA LEU A 73 1.84 -15.03 -4.36
C LEU A 73 2.45 -15.16 -5.76
N HIS A 74 3.76 -14.91 -5.92
CA HIS A 74 4.43 -14.80 -7.23
C HIS A 74 3.78 -13.74 -8.13
N ARG A 75 3.16 -12.72 -7.53
CA ARG A 75 2.52 -11.58 -8.19
C ARG A 75 3.01 -10.28 -7.56
N PRO A 76 4.33 -10.01 -7.61
CA PRO A 76 4.90 -8.87 -6.92
C PRO A 76 4.39 -7.57 -7.52
N GLY A 77 4.06 -6.62 -6.66
CA GLY A 77 3.80 -5.25 -7.07
C GLY A 77 4.34 -4.24 -6.08
N ARG A 78 4.47 -3.02 -6.58
CA ARG A 78 4.99 -1.86 -5.86
C ARG A 78 3.95 -0.76 -5.88
N VAL A 79 3.74 -0.14 -4.72
CA VAL A 79 2.91 1.04 -4.56
C VAL A 79 3.78 2.16 -4.04
N GLU A 80 3.76 3.28 -4.74
CA GLU A 80 4.35 4.53 -4.30
C GLU A 80 3.29 5.31 -3.52
N VAL A 81 3.59 5.64 -2.27
CA VAL A 81 2.67 6.36 -1.37
C VAL A 81 3.24 7.74 -1.11
N GLU A 82 2.46 8.78 -1.41
CA GLU A 82 2.79 10.17 -1.13
C GLU A 82 1.78 10.74 -0.14
N LEU A 83 2.28 11.43 0.87
CA LEU A 83 1.46 12.14 1.86
C LEU A 83 1.79 13.63 1.82
N GLU A 84 0.76 14.46 1.89
CA GLU A 84 0.89 15.90 2.04
C GLU A 84 0.27 16.35 3.36
N PHE A 85 0.98 17.23 4.06
CA PHE A 85 0.63 17.77 5.36
C PHE A 85 0.33 19.27 5.27
N LYS A 86 -0.53 19.74 6.16
CA LYS A 86 -0.78 21.15 6.41
C LYS A 86 -0.40 21.44 7.86
N GLY A 87 0.85 21.83 8.08
CA GLY A 87 1.45 21.86 9.42
C GLY A 87 1.59 20.43 9.97
N GLU A 88 1.03 20.15 11.14
CA GLU A 88 1.07 18.81 11.73
C GLU A 88 -0.03 17.87 11.22
N ALA A 89 -1.09 18.42 10.61
CA ALA A 89 -2.22 17.63 10.16
C ALA A 89 -1.95 16.99 8.79
N LEU A 90 -2.29 15.70 8.65
CA LEU A 90 -2.31 15.03 7.35
C LEU A 90 -3.46 15.59 6.51
N GLY A 91 -3.13 16.16 5.35
CA GLY A 91 -4.11 16.73 4.43
C GLY A 91 -4.62 15.73 3.40
N SER A 92 -3.71 14.93 2.84
CA SER A 92 -4.02 14.04 1.71
C SER A 92 -3.01 12.92 1.55
N VAL A 93 -3.48 11.83 0.94
CA VAL A 93 -2.69 10.64 0.60
C VAL A 93 -2.95 10.30 -0.85
N TRP A 94 -1.89 10.07 -1.62
CA TRP A 94 -1.96 9.54 -2.97
C TRP A 94 -1.20 8.24 -3.05
N ILE A 95 -1.71 7.35 -3.90
CA ILE A 95 -1.01 6.15 -4.30
C ILE A 95 -0.75 6.23 -5.80
N SER A 96 0.40 5.71 -6.23
CA SER A 96 0.71 5.56 -7.65
C SER A 96 1.45 4.24 -7.90
N GLY A 97 1.39 3.79 -9.14
CA GLY A 97 1.99 2.54 -9.59
C GLY A 97 2.08 2.51 -11.10
N GLN A 98 2.85 1.56 -11.62
CA GLN A 98 2.95 1.32 -13.06
C GLN A 98 2.10 0.10 -13.43
N ALA A 99 1.59 0.08 -14.66
CA ALA A 99 0.86 -1.05 -15.22
C ALA A 99 1.45 -1.42 -16.58
N VAL A 100 1.25 -2.66 -16.99
CA VAL A 100 1.67 -3.18 -18.31
C VAL A 100 0.46 -3.83 -18.96
N SER A 101 0.16 -3.44 -20.19
CA SER A 101 -0.88 -4.12 -20.99
C SER A 101 -0.39 -5.51 -21.38
N ILE A 102 -1.21 -6.53 -21.12
CA ILE A 102 -0.87 -7.92 -21.45
C ILE A 102 -1.38 -8.27 -22.85
N PHE A 103 -2.63 -7.90 -23.15
CA PHE A 103 -3.25 -8.08 -24.46
C PHE A 103 -4.42 -7.11 -24.61
N GLU A 104 -4.91 -6.98 -25.84
CA GLU A 104 -6.10 -6.22 -26.21
C GLU A 104 -6.91 -7.05 -27.20
N THR A 105 -8.25 -6.99 -27.13
CA THR A 105 -9.15 -7.73 -28.03
C THR A 105 -10.51 -7.03 -28.12
N GLU A 106 -11.30 -7.37 -29.13
CA GLU A 106 -12.70 -6.96 -29.28
C GLU A 106 -13.64 -8.08 -28.79
N MET A 107 -14.81 -7.70 -28.25
CA MET A 107 -15.87 -8.63 -27.83
C MET A 107 -17.06 -8.49 -28.77
N GLU A 108 -17.46 -9.58 -29.41
CA GLU A 108 -18.71 -9.68 -30.19
C GLU A 108 -19.79 -10.36 -29.34
N PHE A 109 -21.03 -9.87 -29.43
CA PHE A 109 -22.19 -10.36 -28.66
C PHE A 109 -23.22 -11.03 -29.56
#